data_AF-A0A958UIU6-F1
#
_entry.id   AF-A0A958UIU6-F1
#
_cell.length_a   1.000
_cell.length_b   1.000
_cell.length_c   1.000
_cell.angle_alpha   90.00
_cell.angle_beta   90.00
_cell.angle_gamma   90.00
#
_symmetry.space_group_name_H-M   'P 1'
#
loop_
_entity.id
_entity.type
_entity.pdbx_description
1 polymer ?
#
loop_
_entity_poly.entity_id
_entity_poly.type
_entity_poly.pdbx_seq_one_letter_code
_entity_poly.pdbx_strand_id
1 'polypeptide(L)'
;MTNQEQEFLEIWNASDKDVQLSLTKSFLYKYNDLNYLYIRKSLGLKNPSGNSLLHIACFHKNIELIRFLLDKGIDVNLNIDGSTALHSLITGLGRIENKYEMISLLLKAGTNLDFIYTNTWYPQTCFLAAIHYGDMRVVEMLNDSNSDSCFDSISFKKRALLTACLNQVDFNIFKYCLENYPDFETLDEENGTLLFNVYSDVRKTKRILKYNKVNINHINNERNSALHVSVENEISNFIDGGYDMNNKNSLLLYRNGIDKNLRNNDNETAFDFAVDYGGVKLAKKWYDFIK
;
A
#
# COMPACT_ATOMS: atom_id res chain seq x y z
N MET A 1 24.95 -5.83 33.92
CA MET A 1 23.74 -6.52 33.43
C MET A 1 23.47 -7.70 34.34
N THR A 2 22.23 -7.98 34.70
CA THR A 2 21.87 -9.22 35.41
C THR A 2 22.03 -10.43 34.48
N ASN A 3 22.21 -11.64 35.01
CA ASN A 3 22.28 -12.86 34.16
C ASN A 3 21.02 -13.02 33.28
N GLN A 4 19.86 -12.57 33.78
CA GLN A 4 18.59 -12.59 33.05
C GLN A 4 18.55 -11.57 31.90
N GLU A 5 19.16 -10.39 32.08
CA GLU A 5 19.31 -9.39 31.00
C GLU A 5 20.16 -9.94 29.85
N GLN A 6 21.23 -10.67 30.17
CA GLN A 6 22.07 -11.32 29.17
C GLN A 6 21.32 -12.43 28.44
N GLU A 7 20.61 -13.29 29.18
CA GLU A 7 19.80 -14.37 28.61
C GLU A 7 18.73 -13.82 27.65
N PHE A 8 18.02 -12.75 28.02
CA PHE A 8 17.04 -12.13 27.12
C PHE A 8 17.69 -11.51 25.89
N LEU A 9 18.82 -10.82 26.02
CA LEU A 9 19.50 -10.21 24.88
C LEU A 9 20.04 -11.28 23.92
N GLU A 10 20.54 -12.40 24.42
CA GLU A 10 20.93 -13.54 23.60
C GLU A 10 19.73 -14.11 22.83
N ILE A 11 18.59 -14.30 23.52
CA ILE A 11 17.33 -14.72 22.90
C ILE A 11 16.86 -13.70 21.84
N TRP A 12 16.92 -12.42 22.17
CA TRP A 12 16.41 -11.33 21.34
C TRP A 12 17.30 -11.07 20.11
N ASN A 13 18.58 -11.42 20.19
CA ASN A 13 19.52 -11.29 19.07
C ASN A 13 19.61 -12.57 18.21
N ALA A 14 18.77 -13.58 18.46
CA ALA A 14 18.66 -14.74 17.59
C ALA A 14 18.33 -14.31 16.15
N SER A 15 18.97 -14.95 15.16
CA SER A 15 18.86 -14.59 13.75
C SER A 15 17.51 -14.96 13.13
N ASP A 16 16.82 -15.94 13.69
CA ASP A 16 15.55 -16.46 13.20
C ASP A 16 14.37 -15.86 13.99
N LYS A 17 13.37 -15.31 13.27
CA LYS A 17 12.22 -14.62 13.88
C LYS A 17 11.27 -15.58 14.62
N ASP A 18 11.09 -16.81 14.14
CA ASP A 18 10.25 -17.82 14.81
C ASP A 18 10.90 -18.27 16.12
N VAL A 19 12.22 -18.50 16.08
CA VAL A 19 13.01 -18.80 17.28
C VAL A 19 12.96 -17.64 18.26
N GLN A 20 13.15 -16.41 17.77
CA GLN A 20 13.07 -15.20 18.56
C GLN A 20 11.70 -15.08 19.24
N LEU A 21 10.59 -15.25 18.52
CA LEU A 21 9.25 -15.20 19.11
C LEU A 21 9.07 -16.26 20.19
N SER A 22 9.39 -17.52 19.90
CA SER A 22 9.16 -18.64 20.81
C SER A 22 9.92 -18.46 22.13
N LEU A 23 11.20 -18.11 22.03
CA LEU A 23 12.06 -17.88 23.19
C LEU A 23 11.65 -16.61 23.95
N THR A 24 11.34 -15.53 23.25
CA THR A 24 10.84 -14.27 23.86
C THR A 24 9.52 -14.51 24.60
N LYS A 25 8.61 -15.26 24.00
CA LYS A 25 7.31 -15.63 24.59
C LYS A 25 7.54 -16.42 25.87
N SER A 26 8.34 -17.50 25.80
CA SER A 26 8.69 -18.33 26.95
C SER A 26 9.29 -17.48 28.07
N PHE A 27 10.22 -16.59 27.73
CA PHE A 27 10.85 -15.69 28.68
C PHE A 27 9.82 -14.76 29.35
N LEU A 28 9.00 -14.03 28.58
CA LEU A 28 8.04 -13.07 29.13
C LEU A 28 6.97 -13.72 30.01
N TYR A 29 6.48 -14.91 29.64
CA TYR A 29 5.51 -15.63 30.48
C TYR A 29 6.14 -16.25 31.72
N LYS A 30 7.31 -16.89 31.59
CA LYS A 30 8.05 -17.50 32.71
C LYS A 30 8.41 -16.47 33.78
N TYR A 31 8.64 -15.24 33.35
CA TYR A 31 9.18 -14.17 34.17
C TYR A 31 8.21 -12.99 34.33
N ASN A 32 6.90 -13.22 34.21
CA ASN A 32 5.87 -12.17 34.35
C ASN A 32 5.91 -11.48 35.74
N ASP A 33 6.37 -12.19 36.77
CA ASP A 33 6.53 -11.70 38.14
C ASP A 33 7.86 -10.94 38.39
N LEU A 34 8.72 -10.79 37.37
CA LEU A 34 9.99 -10.08 37.52
C LEU A 34 9.80 -8.59 37.86
N ASN A 35 10.87 -8.02 38.41
CA ASN A 35 10.97 -6.61 38.75
C ASN A 35 10.56 -5.73 37.54
N TYR A 36 9.51 -4.93 37.72
CA TYR A 36 8.88 -4.07 36.72
C TYR A 36 9.88 -3.27 35.86
N LEU A 37 10.98 -2.83 36.49
CA LEU A 37 12.04 -2.08 35.82
C LEU A 37 12.69 -2.85 34.66
N TYR A 38 12.87 -4.16 34.82
CA TYR A 38 13.52 -5.00 33.81
C TYR A 38 12.63 -5.22 32.59
N ILE A 39 11.36 -5.56 32.82
CA ILE A 39 10.36 -5.67 31.74
C ILE A 39 10.31 -4.34 30.98
N ARG A 40 10.20 -3.20 31.68
CA ARG A 40 10.14 -1.89 31.03
C ARG A 40 11.34 -1.60 30.13
N LYS A 41 12.55 -2.01 30.55
CA LYS A 41 13.78 -1.84 29.75
C LYS A 41 13.77 -2.68 28.48
N SER A 42 13.20 -3.89 28.51
CA SER A 42 13.15 -4.77 27.33
C SER A 42 12.13 -4.32 26.28
N LEU A 43 11.05 -3.63 26.68
CA LEU A 43 9.99 -3.17 25.77
C LEU A 43 10.49 -2.22 24.66
N GLY A 44 11.55 -1.46 24.93
CA GLY A 44 12.15 -0.53 23.96
C GLY A 44 13.19 -1.16 23.02
N LEU A 45 13.49 -2.46 23.17
CA LEU A 45 14.54 -3.10 22.39
C LEU A 45 14.09 -3.39 20.95
N LYS A 46 15.05 -3.26 20.04
CA LYS A 46 14.93 -3.63 18.63
C LYS A 46 15.86 -4.78 18.32
N ASN A 47 15.43 -5.72 17.50
CA ASN A 47 16.28 -6.83 17.06
C ASN A 47 17.27 -6.34 15.98
N PRO A 48 18.21 -7.19 15.52
CA PRO A 48 19.16 -6.79 14.48
C PRO A 48 18.53 -6.30 13.17
N SER A 49 17.30 -6.73 12.88
CA SER A 49 16.48 -6.25 11.74
C SER A 49 15.63 -5.01 12.09
N GLY A 50 15.88 -4.36 13.22
CA GLY A 50 15.16 -3.18 13.70
C GLY A 50 13.79 -3.44 14.34
N ASN A 51 13.28 -4.68 14.34
CA ASN A 51 11.93 -5.00 14.81
C ASN A 51 11.83 -4.88 16.32
N SER A 52 10.79 -4.20 16.81
CA SER A 52 10.43 -4.24 18.23
C SER A 52 9.67 -5.53 18.58
N LEU A 53 9.51 -5.80 19.88
CA LEU A 53 8.68 -6.90 20.37
C LEU A 53 7.27 -6.90 19.78
N LEU A 54 6.69 -5.70 19.61
CA LEU A 54 5.35 -5.54 19.08
C LEU A 54 5.27 -5.86 17.58
N HIS A 55 6.32 -5.57 16.80
CA HIS A 55 6.40 -5.98 15.39
C HIS A 55 6.40 -7.49 15.26
N ILE A 56 7.22 -8.18 16.06
CA ILE A 56 7.31 -9.64 16.07
C ILE A 56 5.95 -10.24 16.48
N ALA A 57 5.33 -9.76 17.55
CA ALA A 57 4.01 -10.22 17.98
C ALA A 57 2.93 -10.09 16.89
N CYS A 58 2.93 -8.96 16.18
CA CYS A 58 2.03 -8.69 15.07
C CYS A 58 2.29 -9.57 13.85
N PHE A 59 3.56 -9.74 13.46
CA PHE A 59 3.97 -10.60 12.33
C PHE A 59 3.49 -12.04 12.53
N HIS A 60 3.61 -12.56 13.75
CA HIS A 60 3.15 -13.91 14.11
C HIS A 60 1.67 -13.97 14.52
N LYS A 61 0.91 -12.88 14.37
CA LYS A 61 -0.55 -12.83 14.61
C LYS A 61 -0.93 -13.29 16.04
N ASN A 62 -0.06 -13.02 17.01
CA ASN A 62 -0.19 -13.50 18.38
C ASN A 62 -0.88 -12.45 19.27
N ILE A 63 -2.21 -12.47 19.29
CA ILE A 63 -3.03 -11.50 20.03
C ILE A 63 -2.74 -11.48 21.54
N GLU A 64 -2.47 -12.63 22.16
CA GLU A 64 -2.16 -12.72 23.59
C GLU A 64 -0.85 -12.00 23.93
N LEU A 65 0.16 -12.14 23.07
CA LEU A 65 1.41 -11.41 23.24
C LEU A 65 1.22 -9.90 22.99
N ILE A 66 0.39 -9.52 22.01
CA ILE A 66 0.06 -8.10 21.79
C ILE A 66 -0.57 -7.51 23.05
N ARG A 67 -1.60 -8.16 23.60
CA ARG A 67 -2.27 -7.74 24.85
C ARG A 67 -1.27 -7.60 25.99
N PHE A 68 -0.46 -8.63 26.21
CA PHE A 68 0.56 -8.61 27.26
C PHE A 68 1.54 -7.43 27.11
N LEU A 69 2.07 -7.20 25.91
CA LEU A 69 3.04 -6.12 25.68
C LEU A 69 2.41 -4.73 25.89
N LEU A 70 1.17 -4.55 25.41
CA LEU A 70 0.41 -3.31 25.62
C LEU A 70 0.12 -3.08 27.12
N ASP A 71 -0.29 -4.11 27.85
CA ASP A 71 -0.54 -4.04 29.30
C ASP A 71 0.72 -3.68 30.09
N LYS A 72 1.90 -4.09 29.61
CA LYS A 72 3.20 -3.72 30.20
C LYS A 72 3.67 -2.31 29.79
N GLY A 73 2.92 -1.61 28.94
CA GLY A 73 3.22 -0.24 28.54
C GLY A 73 4.31 -0.13 27.48
N ILE A 74 4.37 -1.09 26.54
CA ILE A 74 5.24 -0.95 25.36
C ILE A 74 4.86 0.31 24.59
N ASP A 75 5.85 1.04 24.09
CA ASP A 75 5.57 2.12 23.16
C ASP A 75 5.06 1.53 21.83
N VAL A 76 3.77 1.77 21.56
CA VAL A 76 3.08 1.31 20.34
C VAL A 76 3.65 1.95 19.06
N ASN A 77 4.36 3.08 19.21
CA ASN A 77 4.86 3.90 18.11
C ASN A 77 6.31 3.59 17.71
N LEU A 78 6.92 2.57 18.32
CA LEU A 78 8.19 2.02 17.84
C LEU A 78 8.02 1.61 16.37
N ASN A 79 8.92 2.08 15.51
CA ASN A 79 8.89 1.86 14.07
C ASN A 79 10.27 1.49 13.49
N ILE A 80 10.27 0.97 12.26
CA ILE A 80 11.43 0.59 11.45
C ILE A 80 11.26 1.28 10.10
N ASP A 81 12.04 2.33 9.85
CA ASP A 81 11.91 3.16 8.64
C ASP A 81 10.46 3.61 8.40
N GLY A 82 9.77 3.99 9.49
CA GLY A 82 8.35 4.38 9.47
C GLY A 82 7.35 3.23 9.40
N SER A 83 7.76 1.97 9.23
CA SER A 83 6.88 0.82 9.43
C SER A 83 6.61 0.63 10.92
N THR A 84 5.34 0.65 11.32
CA THR A 84 4.90 0.35 12.69
C THR A 84 4.39 -1.09 12.80
N ALA A 85 4.17 -1.57 14.03
CA ALA A 85 3.57 -2.89 14.23
C ALA A 85 2.18 -3.02 13.54
N LEU A 86 1.42 -1.92 13.44
CA LEU A 86 0.15 -1.87 12.72
C LEU A 86 0.35 -2.03 11.20
N HIS A 87 1.39 -1.43 10.60
CA HIS A 87 1.72 -1.68 9.19
C HIS A 87 1.91 -3.17 8.93
N SER A 88 2.67 -3.88 9.77
CA SER A 88 2.91 -5.32 9.64
C SER A 88 1.62 -6.17 9.69
N LEU A 89 0.61 -5.79 10.49
CA LEU A 89 -0.69 -6.48 10.51
C LEU A 89 -1.51 -6.23 9.23
N ILE A 90 -1.41 -5.03 8.67
CA ILE A 90 -2.18 -4.64 7.47
C ILE A 90 -1.60 -5.31 6.22
N THR A 91 -0.27 -5.31 6.09
CA THR A 91 0.45 -5.83 4.91
C THR A 91 0.76 -7.32 4.98
N GLY A 92 0.58 -7.95 6.15
CA GLY A 92 0.85 -9.36 6.36
C GLY A 92 0.04 -10.28 5.45
N LEU A 93 0.70 -11.30 4.89
CA LEU A 93 0.07 -12.25 3.96
C LEU A 93 -0.75 -13.32 4.69
N GLY A 94 -1.77 -13.82 3.98
CA GLY A 94 -2.63 -14.93 4.40
C GLY A 94 -3.72 -14.53 5.39
N ARG A 95 -4.63 -15.47 5.69
CA ARG A 95 -5.72 -15.24 6.65
C ARG A 95 -5.13 -14.93 8.03
N ILE A 96 -5.68 -13.91 8.67
CA ILE A 96 -5.33 -13.51 10.03
C ILE A 96 -6.58 -13.72 10.89
N GLU A 97 -6.54 -14.70 11.78
CA GLU A 97 -7.58 -14.82 12.81
C GLU A 97 -7.50 -13.59 13.72
N ASN A 98 -8.65 -13.03 14.09
CA ASN A 98 -8.74 -11.85 14.98
C ASN A 98 -8.02 -10.58 14.47
N LYS A 99 -7.78 -10.45 13.15
CA LYS A 99 -7.13 -9.26 12.53
C LYS A 99 -7.69 -7.94 13.07
N TYR A 100 -9.00 -7.78 12.98
CA TYR A 100 -9.69 -6.54 13.38
C TYR A 100 -9.61 -6.28 14.88
N GLU A 101 -9.54 -7.34 15.69
CA GLU A 101 -9.37 -7.20 17.14
C GLU A 101 -7.95 -6.73 17.47
N MET A 102 -6.93 -7.33 16.84
CA MET A 102 -5.53 -6.90 17.00
C MET A 102 -5.35 -5.44 16.55
N ILE A 103 -5.91 -5.06 15.41
CA ILE A 103 -5.92 -3.68 14.93
C ILE A 103 -6.62 -2.76 15.95
N SER A 104 -7.78 -3.15 16.48
CA SER A 104 -8.49 -2.37 17.49
C SER A 104 -7.66 -2.17 18.77
N LEU A 105 -6.93 -3.18 19.22
CA LEU A 105 -6.03 -3.06 20.38
C LEU A 105 -4.93 -2.03 20.15
N LEU A 106 -4.26 -2.09 18.99
CA LEU A 106 -3.20 -1.15 18.65
C LEU A 106 -3.72 0.29 18.51
N LEU A 107 -4.88 0.47 17.89
CA LEU A 107 -5.51 1.79 17.75
C LEU A 107 -5.87 2.39 19.11
N LYS A 108 -6.50 1.61 20.00
CA LYS A 108 -6.81 2.02 21.37
C LYS A 108 -5.57 2.34 22.20
N ALA A 109 -4.43 1.73 21.88
CA ALA A 109 -3.15 2.02 22.53
C ALA A 109 -2.50 3.33 22.06
N GLY A 110 -3.12 4.08 21.13
CA GLY A 110 -2.61 5.37 20.66
C GLY A 110 -1.56 5.25 19.55
N THR A 111 -1.77 4.32 18.61
CA THR A 111 -0.93 4.22 17.42
C THR A 111 -1.00 5.52 16.61
N ASN A 112 0.16 6.11 16.34
CA ASN A 112 0.31 7.22 15.43
C ASN A 112 0.18 6.71 13.99
N LEU A 113 -0.83 7.22 13.28
CA LEU A 113 -1.17 6.81 11.92
C LEU A 113 -0.43 7.61 10.83
N ASP A 114 0.38 8.59 11.22
CA ASP A 114 1.13 9.45 10.30
C ASP A 114 2.51 8.92 9.93
N PHE A 115 2.94 7.82 10.55
CA PHE A 115 4.19 7.18 10.17
C PHE A 115 4.13 6.72 8.71
N ILE A 116 5.16 7.10 7.96
CA ILE A 116 5.31 6.80 6.54
C ILE A 116 6.33 5.71 6.37
N TYR A 117 5.89 4.54 5.96
CA TYR A 117 6.79 3.49 5.51
C TYR A 117 7.27 3.78 4.08
N THR A 118 8.58 3.91 3.90
CA THR A 118 9.20 4.31 2.62
C THR A 118 9.95 3.19 1.92
N ASN A 119 10.11 2.01 2.52
CA ASN A 119 10.76 0.85 1.86
C ASN A 119 9.78 0.07 0.96
N THR A 120 8.87 0.79 0.31
CA THR A 120 7.93 0.32 -0.71
C THR A 120 8.11 1.15 -1.96
N TRP A 121 7.56 0.68 -3.09
CA TRP A 121 7.66 1.40 -4.37
C TRP A 121 7.00 2.79 -4.37
N TYR A 122 6.20 3.10 -3.34
CA TYR A 122 5.68 4.42 -3.01
C TYR A 122 5.52 4.54 -1.49
N PRO A 123 5.59 5.74 -0.90
CA PRO A 123 5.37 5.94 0.53
C PRO A 123 3.97 5.50 1.00
N GLN A 124 3.90 4.71 2.07
CA GLN A 124 2.64 4.19 2.63
C GLN A 124 2.46 4.57 4.11
N THR A 125 1.27 5.07 4.45
CA THR A 125 0.75 4.99 5.83
C THR A 125 -0.10 3.74 6.01
N CYS A 126 -0.51 3.46 7.24
CA CYS A 126 -1.46 2.39 7.53
C CYS A 126 -2.76 2.52 6.71
N PHE A 127 -3.25 3.75 6.51
CA PHE A 127 -4.45 4.01 5.73
C PHE A 127 -4.25 3.68 4.25
N LEU A 128 -3.16 4.15 3.65
CA LEU A 128 -2.84 3.85 2.25
C LEU A 128 -2.56 2.35 2.04
N ALA A 129 -1.88 1.71 2.99
CA ALA A 129 -1.69 0.25 2.97
C ALA A 129 -3.03 -0.48 2.98
N ALA A 130 -4.00 -0.09 3.84
CA ALA A 130 -5.31 -0.72 3.89
C ALA A 130 -6.07 -0.61 2.56
N ILE A 131 -6.01 0.56 1.91
CA ILE A 131 -6.56 0.78 0.56
C ILE A 131 -5.86 -0.12 -0.46
N HIS A 132 -4.52 -0.15 -0.45
CA HIS A 132 -3.73 -0.91 -1.41
C HIS A 132 -3.98 -2.42 -1.33
N TYR A 133 -4.09 -2.96 -0.12
CA TYR A 133 -4.30 -4.39 0.12
C TYR A 133 -5.77 -4.81 0.07
N GLY A 134 -6.71 -3.89 -0.12
CA GLY A 134 -8.09 -4.25 -0.40
C GLY A 134 -8.96 -4.53 0.83
N ASP A 135 -8.57 -4.08 2.03
CA ASP A 135 -9.30 -4.40 3.26
C ASP A 135 -10.21 -3.24 3.69
N MET A 136 -11.41 -3.19 3.11
CA MET A 136 -12.40 -2.13 3.36
C MET A 136 -12.71 -1.94 4.85
N ARG A 137 -12.78 -3.04 5.61
CA ARG A 137 -13.08 -2.96 7.05
C ARG A 137 -11.95 -2.30 7.82
N VAL A 138 -10.70 -2.54 7.44
CA VAL A 138 -9.56 -1.81 8.03
C VAL A 138 -9.56 -0.34 7.58
N VAL A 139 -9.92 -0.04 6.33
CA VAL A 139 -10.07 1.36 5.86
C VAL A 139 -11.07 2.12 6.73
N GLU A 140 -12.24 1.53 7.02
CA GLU A 140 -13.25 2.11 7.91
C GLU A 140 -12.72 2.31 9.33
N MET A 141 -12.12 1.26 9.93
CA MET A 141 -11.56 1.34 11.29
C MET A 141 -10.51 2.45 11.45
N LEU A 142 -9.63 2.62 10.45
CA LEU A 142 -8.60 3.66 10.47
C LEU A 142 -9.20 5.06 10.26
N ASN A 143 -10.24 5.18 9.43
CA ASN A 143 -10.93 6.44 9.23
C ASN A 143 -11.66 6.90 10.52
N ASP A 144 -12.35 5.99 11.19
CA ASP A 144 -13.04 6.26 12.46
C ASP A 144 -12.05 6.66 13.57
N SER A 145 -10.90 6.00 13.63
CA SER A 145 -9.86 6.33 14.61
C SER A 145 -9.22 7.71 14.36
N ASN A 146 -9.15 8.13 13.10
CA ASN A 146 -8.67 9.46 12.73
C ASN A 146 -9.65 10.57 13.13
N SER A 147 -10.98 10.32 13.14
CA SER A 147 -11.96 11.36 13.48
C SER A 147 -11.94 11.79 14.96
N ASP A 148 -11.45 10.93 15.85
CA ASP A 148 -11.31 11.21 17.28
C ASP A 148 -10.00 11.94 17.63
N SER A 149 -9.06 11.98 16.68
CA SER A 149 -7.73 12.55 16.84
C SER A 149 -7.70 13.93 16.17
N CYS A 150 -7.21 14.98 16.84
CA CYS A 150 -7.12 16.34 16.29
C CYS A 150 -6.08 16.50 15.15
N PHE A 151 -5.65 15.40 14.54
CA PHE A 151 -4.53 15.35 13.61
C PHE A 151 -5.01 15.49 12.17
N ASP A 152 -4.48 16.51 11.51
CA ASP A 152 -4.85 16.91 10.16
C ASP A 152 -3.84 16.34 9.15
N SER A 153 -3.87 15.02 8.93
CA SER A 153 -2.96 14.39 7.95
C SER A 153 -3.53 14.51 6.52
N ILE A 154 -3.65 15.76 6.09
CA ILE A 154 -4.10 16.19 4.76
C ILE A 154 -3.28 15.54 3.63
N SER A 155 -2.03 15.13 3.90
CA SER A 155 -1.11 14.60 2.89
C SER A 155 -1.48 13.19 2.39
N PHE A 156 -1.91 12.27 3.26
CA PHE A 156 -2.18 10.89 2.84
C PHE A 156 -3.58 10.71 2.28
N LYS A 157 -4.57 11.46 2.79
CA LYS A 157 -5.92 11.45 2.21
C LYS A 157 -5.91 11.89 0.74
N LYS A 158 -5.01 12.81 0.36
CA LYS A 158 -4.77 13.20 -1.06
C LYS A 158 -4.34 12.03 -1.95
N ARG A 159 -3.55 11.11 -1.42
CA ARG A 159 -3.09 9.91 -2.15
C ARG A 159 -4.10 8.77 -2.17
N ALA A 160 -5.17 8.83 -1.38
CA ALA A 160 -6.11 7.71 -1.23
C ALA A 160 -6.71 7.25 -2.57
N LEU A 161 -7.18 8.19 -3.39
CA LEU A 161 -7.75 7.85 -4.70
C LEU A 161 -6.71 7.29 -5.67
N LEU A 162 -5.49 7.83 -5.66
CA LEU A 162 -4.37 7.31 -6.45
C LEU A 162 -4.01 5.88 -6.03
N THR A 163 -3.86 5.62 -4.73
CA THR A 163 -3.63 4.28 -4.18
C THR A 163 -4.77 3.30 -4.50
N ALA A 164 -6.03 3.77 -4.51
CA ALA A 164 -7.17 2.95 -4.89
C ALA A 164 -7.20 2.63 -6.39
N CYS A 165 -6.58 3.44 -7.25
CA CYS A 165 -6.41 3.12 -8.67
C CYS A 165 -5.50 1.89 -8.84
N LEU A 166 -4.40 1.87 -8.08
CA LEU A 166 -3.38 0.82 -8.06
C LEU A 166 -3.88 -0.52 -7.49
N ASN A 167 -4.87 -0.50 -6.59
CA ASN A 167 -5.49 -1.71 -6.06
C ASN A 167 -6.28 -2.44 -7.17
N GLN A 168 -5.87 -3.63 -7.59
CA GLN A 168 -6.60 -4.39 -8.61
C GLN A 168 -7.71 -5.30 -8.06
N VAL A 169 -7.88 -5.35 -6.74
CA VAL A 169 -8.67 -6.39 -6.07
C VAL A 169 -10.12 -5.95 -5.80
N ASP A 170 -10.33 -4.72 -5.30
CA ASP A 170 -11.64 -4.27 -4.83
C ASP A 170 -12.07 -2.91 -5.42
N PHE A 171 -13.06 -2.96 -6.31
CA PHE A 171 -13.66 -1.77 -6.92
C PHE A 171 -14.47 -0.92 -5.92
N ASN A 172 -14.93 -1.48 -4.80
CA ASN A 172 -15.68 -0.74 -3.78
C ASN A 172 -14.78 0.24 -3.03
N ILE A 173 -13.53 -0.13 -2.74
CA ILE A 173 -12.56 0.79 -2.14
C ILE A 173 -12.29 1.96 -3.08
N PHE A 174 -12.19 1.71 -4.40
CA PHE A 174 -12.10 2.79 -5.37
C PHE A 174 -13.32 3.72 -5.31
N LYS A 175 -14.55 3.20 -5.25
CA LYS A 175 -15.74 4.05 -5.09
C LYS A 175 -15.70 4.85 -3.80
N TYR A 176 -15.36 4.20 -2.69
CA TYR A 176 -15.26 4.85 -1.38
C TYR A 176 -14.25 6.01 -1.41
N CYS A 177 -13.07 5.79 -1.98
CA CYS A 177 -12.04 6.84 -2.09
C CYS A 177 -12.48 7.95 -3.05
N LEU A 178 -13.16 7.61 -4.15
CA LEU A 178 -13.69 8.59 -5.09
C LEU A 178 -14.77 9.48 -4.45
N GLU A 179 -15.56 8.95 -3.53
CA GLU A 179 -16.62 9.68 -2.84
C GLU A 179 -16.10 10.52 -1.66
N ASN A 180 -15.13 10.01 -0.90
CA ASN A 180 -14.67 10.64 0.35
C ASN A 180 -13.37 11.44 0.20
N TYR A 181 -12.50 11.11 -0.77
CA TYR A 181 -11.20 11.75 -0.98
C TYR A 181 -10.94 12.02 -2.48
N PRO A 182 -11.78 12.83 -3.16
CA PRO A 182 -11.67 13.06 -4.60
C PRO A 182 -10.52 14.01 -4.96
N ASP A 183 -9.28 13.50 -4.91
CA ASP A 183 -8.10 14.18 -5.43
C ASP A 183 -7.65 13.57 -6.76
N PHE A 184 -7.65 14.41 -7.80
CA PHE A 184 -7.30 14.05 -9.18
C PHE A 184 -5.96 14.65 -9.62
N GLU A 185 -5.34 15.48 -8.78
CA GLU A 185 -4.15 16.25 -9.13
C GLU A 185 -2.87 15.60 -8.58
N THR A 186 -3.00 14.78 -7.54
CA THR A 186 -1.86 14.04 -6.99
C THR A 186 -1.25 13.10 -8.03
N LEU A 187 0.08 13.19 -8.15
CA LEU A 187 0.89 12.40 -9.07
C LEU A 187 1.59 11.25 -8.33
N ASP A 188 1.83 10.17 -9.05
CA ASP A 188 2.68 9.06 -8.59
C ASP A 188 4.17 9.42 -8.69
N GLU A 189 5.03 8.46 -8.33
CA GLU A 189 6.49 8.64 -8.33
C GLU A 189 7.08 8.82 -9.74
N GLU A 190 6.37 8.38 -10.78
CA GLU A 190 6.73 8.55 -12.19
C GLU A 190 6.16 9.84 -12.78
N ASN A 191 5.56 10.71 -11.96
CA ASN A 191 4.84 11.90 -12.40
C ASN A 191 3.58 11.56 -13.22
N GLY A 192 2.97 10.40 -13.01
CA GLY A 192 1.71 9.96 -13.64
C GLY A 192 0.47 10.38 -12.84
N THR A 193 -0.64 10.67 -13.54
CA THR A 193 -1.94 10.94 -12.92
C THR A 193 -2.69 9.63 -12.60
N LEU A 194 -3.89 9.72 -12.03
CA LEU A 194 -4.78 8.56 -11.83
C LEU A 194 -5.01 7.73 -13.11
N LEU A 195 -5.03 8.38 -14.29
CA LEU A 195 -5.29 7.70 -15.57
C LEU A 195 -4.17 6.78 -15.99
N PHE A 196 -2.95 7.02 -15.52
CA PHE A 196 -1.85 6.09 -15.68
C PHE A 196 -2.22 4.84 -14.87
N ASN A 197 -2.47 4.99 -13.57
CA ASN A 197 -2.64 3.89 -12.62
C ASN A 197 -3.89 3.00 -12.75
N VAL A 198 -4.74 3.16 -13.77
CA VAL A 198 -5.95 2.35 -14.01
C VAL A 198 -5.86 1.44 -15.24
N TYR A 199 -4.62 1.06 -15.60
CA TYR A 199 -4.22 0.39 -16.83
C TYR A 199 -5.16 -0.71 -17.34
N SER A 200 -5.67 -1.58 -16.46
CA SER A 200 -6.54 -2.72 -16.80
C SER A 200 -8.02 -2.53 -16.44
N ASP A 201 -8.38 -1.53 -15.62
CA ASP A 201 -9.76 -1.38 -15.12
C ASP A 201 -10.51 -0.25 -15.84
N VAL A 202 -11.14 -0.61 -16.96
CA VAL A 202 -12.00 0.27 -17.75
C VAL A 202 -13.13 0.91 -16.93
N ARG A 203 -13.58 0.25 -15.85
CA ARG A 203 -14.64 0.80 -14.98
C ARG A 203 -14.12 1.99 -14.19
N LYS A 204 -12.88 1.93 -13.70
CA LYS A 204 -12.22 3.05 -12.99
C LYS A 204 -11.93 4.19 -13.97
N THR A 205 -11.36 3.89 -15.13
CA THR A 205 -11.09 4.88 -16.19
C THR A 205 -12.36 5.63 -16.58
N LYS A 206 -13.47 4.91 -16.83
CA LYS A 206 -14.76 5.53 -17.16
C LYS A 206 -15.31 6.41 -16.02
N ARG A 207 -15.02 6.10 -14.76
CA ARG A 207 -15.42 6.92 -13.61
C ARG A 207 -14.56 8.16 -13.49
N ILE A 208 -13.25 8.04 -13.63
CA ILE A 208 -12.29 9.16 -13.58
C ILE A 208 -12.59 10.17 -14.70
N LEU A 209 -12.77 9.71 -15.94
CA LEU A 209 -13.01 10.58 -17.10
C LEU A 209 -14.32 11.36 -17.06
N LYS A 210 -15.27 11.01 -16.17
CA LYS A 210 -16.49 11.82 -15.96
C LYS A 210 -16.22 13.14 -15.24
N TYR A 211 -15.04 13.29 -14.63
CA TYR A 211 -14.68 14.49 -13.87
C TYR A 211 -13.82 15.41 -14.74
N ASN A 212 -14.32 16.62 -14.99
CA ASN A 212 -13.65 17.61 -15.86
C ASN A 212 -12.28 18.10 -15.33
N LYS A 213 -11.88 17.73 -14.11
CA LYS A 213 -10.61 18.14 -13.49
C LYS A 213 -9.41 17.29 -13.93
N VAL A 214 -9.65 16.15 -14.57
CA VAL A 214 -8.58 15.22 -14.93
C VAL A 214 -7.86 15.71 -16.19
N ASN A 215 -6.56 15.99 -16.08
CA ASN A 215 -5.74 16.29 -17.25
C ASN A 215 -5.48 15.01 -18.04
N ILE A 216 -6.30 14.76 -19.07
CA ILE A 216 -6.18 13.59 -19.95
C ILE A 216 -4.89 13.60 -20.79
N ASN A 217 -4.30 14.78 -21.01
CA ASN A 217 -3.11 14.97 -21.84
C ASN A 217 -1.83 15.09 -21.01
N HIS A 218 -1.89 14.78 -19.72
CA HIS A 218 -0.70 14.76 -18.86
C HIS A 218 0.33 13.76 -19.38
N ILE A 219 1.61 14.11 -19.24
CA ILE A 219 2.73 13.24 -19.58
C ILE A 219 3.59 12.97 -18.34
N ASN A 220 4.01 11.72 -18.17
CA ASN A 220 4.86 11.30 -17.05
C ASN A 220 6.34 11.68 -17.28
N ASN A 221 7.24 11.22 -16.42
CA ASN A 221 8.68 11.47 -16.53
C ASN A 221 9.32 10.96 -17.84
N GLU A 222 8.73 9.94 -18.45
CA GLU A 222 9.16 9.38 -19.74
C GLU A 222 8.50 10.06 -20.95
N ARG A 223 7.74 11.14 -20.68
CA ARG A 223 6.86 11.81 -21.63
C ARG A 223 5.74 10.92 -22.19
N ASN A 224 5.52 9.76 -21.59
CA ASN A 224 4.41 8.90 -21.94
C ASN A 224 3.10 9.57 -21.49
N SER A 225 2.10 9.60 -22.38
CA SER A 225 0.73 9.95 -22.01
C SER A 225 -0.01 8.71 -21.49
N ALA A 226 -1.16 8.90 -20.83
CA ALA A 226 -2.02 7.76 -20.44
C ALA A 226 -2.40 6.87 -21.64
N LEU A 227 -2.39 7.42 -22.86
CA LEU A 227 -2.59 6.63 -24.08
C LEU A 227 -1.44 5.66 -24.33
N HIS A 228 -0.18 6.11 -24.22
CA HIS A 228 1.00 5.28 -24.40
C HIS A 228 0.97 4.11 -23.43
N VAL A 229 0.74 4.39 -22.14
CA VAL A 229 0.76 3.33 -21.14
C VAL A 229 -0.43 2.38 -21.30
N SER A 230 -1.59 2.85 -21.78
CA SER A 230 -2.71 1.96 -22.12
C SER A 230 -2.39 1.03 -23.30
N VAL A 231 -1.62 1.50 -24.30
CA VAL A 231 -1.14 0.68 -25.42
C VAL A 231 -0.14 -0.35 -24.94
N GLU A 232 0.85 0.08 -24.17
CA GLU A 232 1.90 -0.79 -23.63
C GLU A 232 1.29 -1.97 -22.85
N ASN A 233 0.32 -1.71 -21.99
CA ASN A 233 -0.38 -2.77 -21.27
C ASN A 233 -1.15 -3.72 -22.20
N GLU A 234 -1.77 -3.21 -23.27
CA GLU A 234 -2.40 -4.08 -24.27
C GLU A 234 -1.37 -4.98 -24.95
N ILE A 235 -0.17 -4.46 -25.27
CA ILE A 235 0.93 -5.21 -25.87
C ILE A 235 1.39 -6.34 -24.93
N SER A 236 1.67 -6.02 -23.66
CA SER A 236 2.10 -7.00 -22.66
C SER A 236 1.09 -8.15 -22.52
N ASN A 237 -0.21 -7.84 -22.51
CA ASN A 237 -1.27 -8.87 -22.45
C ASN A 237 -1.29 -9.79 -23.69
N PHE A 238 -0.91 -9.29 -24.87
CA PHE A 238 -0.82 -10.10 -26.09
C PHE A 238 0.39 -11.04 -26.08
N ILE A 239 1.51 -10.63 -25.48
CA ILE A 239 2.78 -11.38 -25.46
C ILE A 239 2.73 -12.50 -24.42
N ASP A 240 2.24 -12.22 -23.21
CA ASP A 240 2.28 -13.16 -22.08
C ASP A 240 1.09 -14.13 -22.01
N GLY A 241 0.20 -14.10 -23.01
CA GLY A 241 -0.95 -15.01 -23.09
C GLY A 241 -1.99 -14.82 -21.98
N GLY A 242 -1.98 -13.67 -21.29
CA GLY A 242 -2.78 -13.42 -20.08
C GLY A 242 -3.33 -12.00 -19.97
N TYR A 243 -4.52 -11.93 -19.37
CA TYR A 243 -5.35 -10.79 -18.95
C TYR A 243 -6.03 -9.91 -20.03
N ASP A 244 -7.35 -10.14 -20.11
CA ASP A 244 -8.41 -9.35 -20.76
C ASP A 244 -8.10 -8.63 -22.08
N MET A 245 -8.23 -9.36 -23.21
CA MET A 245 -8.30 -8.77 -24.56
C MET A 245 -9.44 -7.75 -24.74
N ASN A 246 -10.36 -7.60 -23.77
CA ASN A 246 -11.38 -6.56 -23.78
C ASN A 246 -10.97 -5.27 -23.06
N ASN A 247 -9.71 -5.14 -22.63
CA ASN A 247 -9.21 -3.84 -22.18
C ASN A 247 -9.36 -2.82 -23.33
N LYS A 248 -10.19 -1.82 -23.08
CA LYS A 248 -10.57 -0.76 -24.02
C LYS A 248 -10.19 0.61 -23.47
N ASN A 249 -9.25 0.67 -22.52
CA ASN A 249 -8.79 1.93 -21.94
C ASN A 249 -8.25 2.87 -23.01
N SER A 250 -7.44 2.36 -23.94
CA SER A 250 -6.95 3.12 -25.07
C SER A 250 -8.07 3.77 -25.91
N LEU A 251 -9.05 2.95 -26.33
CA LEU A 251 -10.20 3.40 -27.10
C LEU A 251 -11.05 4.40 -26.31
N LEU A 252 -11.19 4.18 -25.01
CA LEU A 252 -11.93 5.07 -24.13
C LEU A 252 -11.23 6.44 -24.02
N LEU A 253 -9.91 6.46 -23.80
CA LEU A 253 -9.12 7.69 -23.77
C LEU A 253 -9.20 8.43 -25.12
N TYR A 254 -9.05 7.71 -26.24
CA TYR A 254 -9.21 8.26 -27.60
C TYR A 254 -10.56 8.95 -27.79
N ARG A 255 -11.66 8.27 -27.43
CA ARG A 255 -13.02 8.81 -27.53
C ARG A 255 -13.28 10.01 -26.62
N ASN A 256 -12.49 10.18 -25.57
CA ASN A 256 -12.57 11.31 -24.65
C ASN A 256 -11.59 12.45 -25.02
N GLY A 257 -11.03 12.43 -26.23
CA GLY A 257 -10.30 13.56 -26.77
C GLY A 257 -8.86 13.71 -26.27
N ILE A 258 -8.23 12.61 -25.84
CA ILE A 258 -6.78 12.61 -25.59
C ILE A 258 -6.04 12.98 -26.89
N ASP A 259 -4.98 13.78 -26.78
CA ASP A 259 -4.15 14.14 -27.92
C ASP A 259 -3.31 12.92 -28.34
N LYS A 260 -3.71 12.34 -29.48
CA LYS A 260 -3.05 11.18 -30.10
C LYS A 260 -1.66 11.48 -30.67
N ASN A 261 -1.29 12.76 -30.79
CA ASN A 261 -0.02 13.18 -31.35
C ASN A 261 1.05 13.47 -30.29
N LEU A 262 0.73 13.29 -29.00
CA LEU A 262 1.73 13.36 -27.93
C LEU A 262 2.84 12.34 -28.21
N ARG A 263 4.08 12.72 -27.94
CA ARG A 263 5.27 11.89 -28.18
C ARG A 263 6.06 11.65 -26.90
N ASN A 264 6.45 10.40 -26.69
CA ASN A 264 7.32 9.95 -25.61
C ASN A 264 8.78 10.41 -25.80
N ASN A 265 9.69 9.97 -24.92
CA ASN A 265 11.12 10.28 -25.02
C ASN A 265 11.79 9.70 -26.28
N ASP A 266 11.28 8.59 -26.81
CA ASP A 266 11.74 7.97 -28.06
C ASP A 266 11.16 8.66 -29.30
N ASN A 267 10.42 9.76 -29.11
CA ASN A 267 9.75 10.53 -30.14
C ASN A 267 8.68 9.71 -30.89
N GLU A 268 8.06 8.75 -30.22
CA GLU A 268 6.99 7.89 -30.74
C GLU A 268 5.63 8.40 -30.25
N THR A 269 4.61 8.35 -31.11
CA THR A 269 3.23 8.43 -30.65
C THR A 269 2.77 7.08 -30.10
N ALA A 270 1.66 7.07 -29.37
CA ALA A 270 1.06 5.80 -28.91
C ALA A 270 0.70 4.86 -30.08
N PHE A 271 0.45 5.41 -31.28
CA PHE A 271 0.25 4.61 -32.49
C PHE A 271 1.56 4.03 -33.02
N ASP A 272 2.62 4.84 -33.09
CA ASP A 272 3.96 4.38 -33.49
C ASP A 272 4.38 3.21 -32.56
N PHE A 273 4.21 3.39 -31.25
CA PHE A 273 4.47 2.36 -30.24
C PHE A 273 3.65 1.07 -30.46
N ALA A 274 2.36 1.18 -30.80
CA ALA A 274 1.52 0.03 -31.11
C ALA A 274 1.97 -0.73 -32.37
N VAL A 275 2.52 -0.02 -33.36
CA VAL A 275 3.05 -0.61 -34.60
C VAL A 275 4.35 -1.34 -34.35
N ASP A 276 5.27 -0.69 -33.64
CA ASP A 276 6.63 -1.18 -33.45
C ASP A 276 6.69 -2.38 -32.48
N TYR A 277 5.83 -2.37 -31.45
CA TYR A 277 5.89 -3.36 -30.37
C TYR A 277 4.66 -4.27 -30.28
N GLY A 278 3.50 -3.86 -30.81
CA GLY A 278 2.22 -4.60 -30.66
C GLY A 278 1.88 -5.61 -31.74
N GLY A 279 2.70 -5.70 -32.80
CA GLY A 279 2.48 -6.59 -33.93
C GLY A 279 1.26 -6.23 -34.79
N VAL A 280 1.11 -6.94 -35.92
CA VAL A 280 0.16 -6.58 -36.99
C VAL A 280 -1.30 -6.51 -36.52
N LYS A 281 -1.71 -7.34 -35.56
CA LYS A 281 -3.11 -7.37 -35.08
C LYS A 281 -3.46 -6.13 -34.26
N LEU A 282 -2.60 -5.72 -33.33
CA LEU A 282 -2.84 -4.52 -32.51
C LEU A 282 -2.72 -3.25 -33.35
N ALA A 283 -1.68 -3.19 -34.20
CA ALA A 283 -1.51 -2.11 -35.16
C ALA A 283 -2.74 -1.92 -36.06
N LYS A 284 -3.30 -3.02 -36.57
CA LYS A 284 -4.52 -2.98 -37.40
C LYS A 284 -5.75 -2.53 -36.59
N LYS A 285 -5.94 -3.06 -35.38
CA LYS A 285 -7.00 -2.61 -34.46
C LYS A 285 -6.96 -1.10 -34.28
N TRP A 286 -5.77 -0.54 -34.07
CA TRP A 286 -5.57 0.90 -33.90
C TRP A 286 -5.72 1.71 -35.18
N TYR A 287 -5.22 1.21 -36.30
CA TYR A 287 -5.39 1.83 -37.61
C TYR A 287 -6.89 1.98 -37.95
N ASP A 288 -7.68 0.92 -37.72
CA ASP A 288 -9.12 0.92 -37.95
C ASP A 288 -9.87 1.85 -36.97
N PHE A 289 -9.30 2.17 -35.80
CA PHE A 289 -9.88 3.11 -34.83
C PHE A 289 -9.60 4.58 -35.12
N ILE A 290 -8.45 4.88 -35.75
CA ILE A 290 -8.00 6.26 -35.99
C ILE A 290 -8.60 6.80 -37.30
N LYS A 291 -8.97 5.92 -38.24
CA LYS A 291 -9.61 6.24 -39.52
C LYS A 291 -11.09 6.57 -39.38
#